data_AF-A0AAW9Q7V5-F1
#
_entry.id   AF-A0AAW9Q7V5-F1
#
_cell.length_a   1.000
_cell.length_b   1.000
_cell.length_c   1.000
_cell.angle_alpha   90.00
_cell.angle_beta   90.00
_cell.angle_gamma   90.00
#
_symmetry.space_group_name_H-M   'P 1'
#
loop_
_entity.id
_entity.type
_entity.pdbx_description
1 polymer ?
#
loop_
_entity_poly.entity_id
_entity_poly.type
_entity_poly.pdbx_seq_one_letter_code
_entity_poly.pdbx_strand_id
1 'polypeptide(L)'
;MSLTGLSQVIGHIQSQTNWRQRNQFLQILQTWSEIVGDSVASQTRPTGVYQQVLQVAVSSSVWSQALSFERVRILTKLNAQLAIAPAIADIHFSTAKWASKPKQPLRPDLTEQLKQHPSYLSVATTQTAPVKPPQDALEAFDRWSALIKQRSSELPKCDRCGCPSPQGEIARWQMCRACASQYLFRQ
;
A
#
# COMPACT_ATOMS: atom_id res chain seq x y z
N MET A 1 11.55 -9.60 -24.03
CA MET A 1 10.11 -9.69 -23.73
C MET A 1 9.64 -8.30 -23.38
N SER A 2 8.97 -7.59 -24.30
CA SER A 2 8.69 -6.16 -24.12
C SER A 2 7.51 -5.95 -23.16
N LEU A 3 7.61 -4.94 -22.30
CA LEU A 3 6.58 -4.56 -21.34
C LEU A 3 5.41 -3.80 -21.98
N THR A 4 5.34 -3.75 -23.31
CA THR A 4 4.39 -2.90 -24.07
C THR A 4 2.93 -3.20 -23.71
N GLY A 5 2.58 -4.49 -23.53
CA GLY A 5 1.24 -4.88 -23.09
C GLY A 5 0.91 -4.43 -21.67
N LEU A 6 1.90 -4.40 -20.78
CA LEU A 6 1.73 -3.96 -19.39
C LEU A 6 1.49 -2.45 -19.33
N SER A 7 2.22 -1.66 -20.12
CA SER A 7 2.01 -0.21 -20.23
C SER A 7 0.60 0.12 -20.72
N GLN A 8 0.06 -0.65 -21.67
CA GLN A 8 -1.31 -0.47 -22.16
C GLN A 8 -2.35 -0.80 -21.08
N VAL A 9 -2.16 -1.90 -20.33
CA VAL A 9 -3.04 -2.26 -19.22
C VAL A 9 -2.99 -1.21 -18.11
N ILE A 10 -1.80 -0.73 -17.75
CA ILE A 10 -1.64 0.36 -16.78
C ILE A 10 -2.34 1.62 -17.29
N GLY A 11 -2.12 2.01 -18.55
CA GLY A 11 -2.78 3.17 -19.15
C GLY A 11 -4.31 3.06 -19.09
N HIS A 12 -4.85 1.87 -19.36
CA HIS A 12 -6.27 1.61 -19.23
C HIS A 12 -6.76 1.79 -17.78
N ILE A 13 -6.08 1.19 -16.80
CA ILE A 13 -6.40 1.34 -15.37
C ILE A 13 -6.31 2.82 -14.95
N GLN A 14 -5.28 3.53 -15.40
CA GLN A 14 -5.07 4.95 -15.08
C GLN A 14 -6.18 5.86 -15.64
N SER A 15 -6.79 5.46 -16.75
CA SER A 15 -7.90 6.21 -17.34
C SER A 15 -9.22 6.05 -16.57
N GLN A 16 -9.37 5.01 -15.73
CA GLN A 16 -10.57 4.77 -14.94
C GLN A 16 -10.74 5.79 -13.81
N THR A 17 -11.98 6.27 -13.61
CA THR A 17 -12.32 7.27 -12.58
C THR A 17 -11.93 6.85 -11.17
N ASN A 18 -12.14 5.58 -10.81
CA ASN A 18 -11.79 5.04 -9.50
C ASN A 18 -10.28 5.15 -9.23
N TRP A 19 -9.44 4.89 -10.25
CA TRP A 19 -8.00 5.03 -10.13
C TRP A 19 -7.59 6.50 -9.98
N ARG A 20 -8.20 7.41 -10.74
CA ARG A 20 -7.94 8.85 -10.61
C ARG A 20 -8.29 9.36 -9.21
N GLN A 21 -9.45 8.98 -8.67
CA GLN A 21 -9.84 9.33 -7.30
C GLN A 21 -8.89 8.73 -6.26
N ARG A 22 -8.48 7.47 -6.44
CA ARG A 22 -7.50 6.79 -5.57
C ARG A 22 -6.16 7.52 -5.58
N ASN A 23 -5.66 7.88 -6.77
CA ASN A 23 -4.39 8.58 -6.94
C ASN A 23 -4.46 9.99 -6.35
N GLN A 24 -5.53 10.74 -6.61
CA GLN A 24 -5.79 12.03 -5.97
C GLN A 24 -5.71 11.93 -4.44
N PHE A 25 -6.36 10.93 -3.85
CA PHE A 25 -6.32 10.75 -2.40
C PHE A 25 -4.90 10.41 -1.90
N LEU A 26 -4.11 9.64 -2.64
CA LEU A 26 -2.71 9.37 -2.29
C LEU A 26 -1.85 10.65 -2.34
N GLN A 27 -2.06 11.51 -3.33
CA GLN A 27 -1.37 12.81 -3.42
C GLN A 27 -1.73 13.73 -2.25
N ILE A 28 -3.01 13.75 -1.83
CA ILE A 28 -3.45 14.45 -0.62
C ILE A 28 -2.70 13.91 0.59
N LEU A 29 -2.60 12.58 0.76
CA LEU A 29 -1.89 11.99 1.89
C LEU A 29 -0.40 12.35 1.92
N GLN A 30 0.25 12.45 0.76
CA GLN A 30 1.67 12.82 0.65
C GLN A 30 1.94 14.28 1.01
N THR A 31 1.04 15.18 0.62
CA THR A 31 1.21 16.63 0.79
C THR A 31 0.51 17.20 2.04
N TRP A 32 -0.32 16.39 2.73
CA TRP A 32 -1.13 16.85 3.84
C TRP A 32 -0.32 17.56 4.93
N SER A 33 0.80 16.97 5.36
CA SER A 33 1.66 17.54 6.39
C SER A 33 2.26 18.89 6.00
N GLU A 34 2.60 19.07 4.72
CA GLU A 34 3.12 20.33 4.18
C GLU A 34 2.03 21.43 4.15
N ILE A 35 0.78 21.03 3.87
CA ILE A 35 -0.37 21.96 3.79
C ILE A 35 -0.77 22.47 5.17
N VAL A 36 -0.91 21.58 6.16
CA VAL A 36 -1.45 21.92 7.49
C VAL A 36 -0.38 22.20 8.55
N GLY A 37 0.86 21.74 8.32
CA GLY A 37 1.97 21.81 9.28
C GLY A 37 1.95 20.69 10.32
N ASP A 38 3.12 20.40 10.91
CA ASP A 38 3.35 19.22 11.75
C ASP A 38 2.41 19.12 12.96
N SER A 39 2.11 20.25 13.60
CA SER A 39 1.22 20.30 14.77
C SER A 39 -0.18 19.79 14.42
N VAL A 40 -0.75 20.28 13.32
CA VAL A 40 -2.08 19.85 12.85
C VAL A 40 -2.01 18.45 12.26
N ALA A 41 -0.96 18.12 11.50
CA ALA A 41 -0.78 16.81 10.91
C ALA A 41 -0.73 15.69 11.97
N SER A 42 -0.17 15.96 13.15
CA SER A 42 -0.14 14.99 14.26
C SER A 42 -1.53 14.70 14.86
N GLN A 43 -2.49 15.62 14.68
CA GLN A 43 -3.83 15.57 15.27
C GLN A 43 -4.92 15.30 14.23
N THR A 44 -4.53 15.12 12.97
CA THR A 44 -5.44 14.96 11.83
C THR A 44 -5.00 13.83 10.92
N ARG A 45 -5.96 13.15 10.30
CA ARG A 45 -5.67 12.08 9.36
C ARG A 45 -6.73 12.06 8.25
N PRO A 46 -6.37 12.36 6.99
CA PRO A 46 -7.27 12.16 5.87
C PRO A 46 -7.68 10.68 5.77
N THR A 47 -8.98 10.43 5.66
CA THR A 47 -9.55 9.06 5.64
C THR A 47 -10.14 8.69 4.28
N GLY A 48 -10.50 9.66 3.46
CA GLY A 48 -11.01 9.46 2.11
C GLY A 48 -11.63 10.73 1.55
N VAL A 49 -12.06 10.67 0.29
CA VAL A 49 -12.85 11.72 -0.36
C VAL A 49 -14.21 11.11 -0.71
N TYR A 50 -15.30 11.76 -0.27
CA TYR A 50 -16.67 11.35 -0.59
C TYR A 50 -17.43 12.53 -1.14
N GLN A 51 -18.03 12.40 -2.33
CA GLN A 51 -18.75 13.49 -3.00
C GLN A 51 -17.94 14.80 -3.05
N GLN A 52 -16.65 14.72 -3.42
CA GLN A 52 -15.71 15.86 -3.44
C GLN A 52 -15.42 16.51 -2.07
N VAL A 53 -15.89 15.94 -0.97
CA VAL A 53 -15.57 16.39 0.39
C VAL A 53 -14.46 15.51 0.96
N LEU A 54 -13.35 16.13 1.35
CA LEU A 54 -12.26 15.45 2.04
C LEU A 54 -12.67 15.15 3.48
N GLN A 55 -12.69 13.87 3.84
CA GLN A 55 -13.02 13.41 5.19
C GLN A 55 -11.74 13.28 6.01
N VAL A 56 -11.62 14.04 7.08
CA VAL A 56 -10.44 14.09 7.95
C VAL A 56 -10.83 13.65 9.35
N ALA A 57 -10.21 12.56 9.82
CA ALA A 57 -10.31 12.14 11.20
C ALA A 57 -9.46 13.06 12.08
N VAL A 58 -9.97 13.47 13.23
CA VAL A 58 -9.27 14.34 14.19
C VAL A 58 -9.25 13.75 15.59
N SER A 59 -8.26 14.12 16.40
CA SER A 59 -8.05 13.52 17.72
C SER A 59 -9.10 13.91 18.78
N SER A 60 -9.73 15.07 18.64
CA SER A 60 -10.76 15.56 19.57
C SER A 60 -11.76 16.48 18.88
N SER A 61 -12.91 16.69 19.52
CA SER A 61 -13.93 17.65 19.07
C SER A 61 -13.40 19.09 19.06
N VAL A 62 -12.48 19.43 19.97
CA VAL A 62 -11.80 20.74 20.00
C VAL A 62 -11.03 20.97 18.70
N TRP A 63 -10.25 19.97 18.25
CA TRP A 63 -9.55 20.04 16.97
C TRP A 63 -10.52 20.12 15.79
N SER A 64 -11.64 19.39 15.84
CA SER A 64 -12.68 19.48 14.81
C SER A 64 -13.18 20.91 14.64
N GLN A 65 -13.54 21.56 15.75
CA GLN A 65 -14.09 22.91 15.75
C GLN A 65 -13.06 23.94 15.27
N ALA A 66 -11.83 23.87 15.81
CA ALA A 66 -10.76 24.78 15.42
C ALA A 66 -10.46 24.69 13.90
N LEU A 67 -10.36 23.46 13.37
CA LEU A 67 -10.07 23.24 11.96
C LEU A 67 -11.23 23.57 11.04
N SER A 68 -12.48 23.50 11.51
CA SER A 68 -13.64 23.98 10.76
C SER A 68 -13.56 25.48 10.44
N PHE A 69 -12.96 26.31 11.31
CA PHE A 69 -12.69 27.72 11.02
C PHE A 69 -11.57 27.91 10.00
N GLU A 70 -10.56 27.04 10.03
CA GLU A 70 -9.41 27.05 9.11
C GLU A 70 -9.69 26.35 7.77
N ARG A 71 -10.85 25.69 7.63
CA ARG A 71 -11.15 24.81 6.49
C ARG A 71 -10.98 25.48 5.14
N VAL A 72 -11.38 26.74 5.02
CA VAL A 72 -11.31 27.50 3.75
C VAL A 72 -9.86 27.73 3.37
N ARG A 73 -9.02 28.15 4.33
CA ARG A 73 -7.59 28.35 4.10
C ARG A 73 -6.90 27.04 3.71
N ILE A 74 -7.20 25.95 4.41
CA ILE A 74 -6.65 24.62 4.12
C ILE A 74 -7.09 24.16 2.72
N LEU A 75 -8.36 24.31 2.38
CA LEU A 75 -8.91 23.93 1.08
C LEU A 75 -8.26 24.71 -0.07
N THR A 76 -8.08 26.03 0.08
CA THR A 76 -7.40 26.87 -0.91
C THR A 76 -5.96 26.41 -1.13
N LYS A 77 -5.21 26.17 -0.05
CA LYS A 77 -3.83 25.66 -0.14
C LYS A 77 -3.76 24.29 -0.79
N LEU A 78 -4.66 23.38 -0.41
CA LEU A 78 -4.73 22.03 -0.94
C LEU A 78 -4.99 22.03 -2.44
N ASN A 79 -6.02 22.75 -2.90
CA ASN A 79 -6.36 22.82 -4.31
C ASN A 79 -5.26 23.54 -5.13
N ALA A 80 -4.60 24.55 -4.56
CA ALA A 80 -3.51 25.27 -5.21
C ALA A 80 -2.25 24.40 -5.41
N GLN A 81 -1.84 23.64 -4.38
CA GLN A 81 -0.65 22.80 -4.47
C GLN A 81 -0.84 21.58 -5.36
N LEU A 82 -2.05 21.00 -5.33
CA LEU A 82 -2.30 19.74 -6.02
C LEU A 82 -2.62 19.95 -7.51
N ALA A 83 -3.21 21.09 -7.90
CA ALA A 83 -3.66 21.33 -9.28
C ALA A 83 -4.47 20.16 -9.87
N ILE A 84 -5.21 19.42 -9.03
CA ILE A 84 -5.91 18.20 -9.39
C ILE A 84 -7.33 18.52 -9.88
N ALA A 85 -7.73 17.88 -10.98
CA ALA A 85 -9.12 17.76 -11.40
C ALA A 85 -9.66 16.34 -11.10
N PRO A 86 -10.83 16.19 -10.44
CA PRO A 86 -11.73 17.23 -9.95
C PRO A 86 -11.24 17.86 -8.63
N ALA A 87 -11.48 19.16 -8.45
CA ALA A 87 -11.11 19.86 -7.21
C ALA A 87 -11.90 19.35 -6.01
N ILE A 88 -11.31 19.43 -4.82
CA ILE A 88 -12.01 19.19 -3.56
C ILE A 88 -12.93 20.37 -3.30
N ALA A 89 -14.20 20.10 -2.99
CA ALA A 89 -15.23 21.11 -2.77
C ALA A 89 -15.27 21.58 -1.31
N ASP A 90 -15.03 20.68 -0.35
CA ASP A 90 -15.00 21.03 1.07
C ASP A 90 -14.16 20.02 1.89
N ILE A 91 -13.92 20.34 3.16
CA ILE A 91 -13.24 19.47 4.12
C ILE A 91 -14.13 19.28 5.34
N HIS A 92 -14.41 18.02 5.69
CA HIS A 92 -15.17 17.67 6.88
C HIS A 92 -14.23 17.03 7.92
N PHE A 93 -14.15 17.66 9.08
CA PHE A 93 -13.39 17.17 10.22
C PHE A 93 -14.33 16.42 11.18
N SER A 94 -13.91 15.25 11.64
CA SER A 94 -14.70 14.45 12.58
C SER A 94 -13.80 13.60 13.47
N THR A 95 -14.21 13.36 14.72
CA THR A 95 -13.52 12.39 15.59
C THR A 95 -13.79 10.94 15.19
N ALA A 96 -14.77 10.71 14.31
CA ALA A 96 -15.03 9.40 13.74
C ALA A 96 -13.78 8.90 12.98
N LYS A 97 -13.50 7.61 13.11
CA LYS A 97 -12.34 6.93 12.48
C LYS A 97 -10.96 7.39 12.96
N TRP A 98 -10.86 8.24 13.99
CA TRP A 98 -9.57 8.54 14.65
C TRP A 98 -9.02 7.31 15.38
N ALA A 99 -9.88 6.66 16.17
CA ALA A 99 -9.54 5.47 16.94
C ALA A 99 -9.53 4.16 16.11
N SER A 100 -9.75 4.24 14.79
CA SER A 100 -9.57 3.10 13.88
C SER A 100 -8.10 2.74 13.87
N LYS A 101 -7.73 1.87 14.82
CA LYS A 101 -6.36 1.52 15.19
C LYS A 101 -5.46 1.36 13.96
N PRO A 102 -4.18 1.77 14.01
CA PRO A 102 -3.19 1.10 13.17
C PRO A 102 -3.34 -0.40 13.42
N LYS A 103 -3.27 -1.23 12.37
CA LYS A 103 -3.26 -2.70 12.50
C LYS A 103 -2.49 -3.03 13.78
N GLN A 104 -3.20 -3.54 14.79
CA GLN A 104 -2.56 -3.95 16.03
C GLN A 104 -1.33 -4.76 15.61
N PRO A 105 -0.13 -4.51 16.17
CA PRO A 105 0.98 -5.42 15.93
C PRO A 105 0.42 -6.83 16.11
N LEU A 106 0.67 -7.72 15.14
CA LEU A 106 0.14 -9.08 15.20
C LEU A 106 0.33 -9.57 16.62
N ARG A 107 -0.74 -10.09 17.25
CA ARG A 107 -0.64 -10.66 18.59
C ARG A 107 0.62 -11.55 18.60
N PRO A 108 1.52 -11.43 19.60
CA PRO A 108 2.78 -12.17 19.59
C PRO A 108 2.57 -13.67 19.36
N ASP A 109 1.46 -14.22 19.89
CA ASP A 109 0.97 -15.58 19.64
C ASP A 109 0.81 -15.93 18.14
N LEU A 110 0.11 -15.10 17.37
CA LEU A 110 -0.07 -15.30 15.92
C LEU A 110 1.27 -15.28 15.17
N THR A 111 2.25 -14.50 15.66
CA THR A 111 3.57 -14.43 15.04
C THR A 111 4.34 -15.73 15.21
N GLU A 112 4.22 -16.38 16.37
CA GLU A 112 4.82 -17.70 16.61
C GLU A 112 4.10 -18.81 15.84
N GLN A 113 2.77 -18.81 15.83
CA GLN A 113 2.00 -19.78 15.02
C GLN A 113 2.30 -19.65 13.53
N LEU A 114 2.48 -18.42 13.03
CA LEU A 114 2.89 -18.18 11.64
C LEU A 114 4.27 -18.75 11.35
N LYS A 115 5.25 -18.55 12.25
CA LYS A 115 6.61 -19.12 12.11
C LYS A 115 6.62 -20.64 12.09
N GLN A 116 5.67 -21.28 12.78
CA GLN A 116 5.51 -22.73 12.81
C GLN A 116 4.87 -23.31 11.55
N HIS A 117 4.32 -22.47 10.65
CA HIS A 117 3.69 -22.96 9.43
C HIS A 117 4.75 -23.57 8.49
N PRO A 118 4.55 -24.77 7.93
CA PRO A 118 5.57 -25.46 7.11
C PRO A 118 6.02 -24.67 5.87
N SER A 119 5.13 -23.85 5.31
CA SER A 119 5.45 -22.96 4.18
C SER A 119 5.88 -21.55 4.63
N TYR A 120 6.15 -21.33 5.92
CA TYR A 120 6.61 -20.04 6.39
C TYR A 120 8.00 -19.75 5.85
N LEU A 121 8.13 -18.61 5.19
CA LEU A 121 9.42 -18.05 4.82
C LEU A 121 9.71 -16.92 5.80
N SER A 122 10.79 -17.05 6.57
CA SER A 122 11.28 -15.93 7.36
C SER A 122 11.66 -14.82 6.40
N VAL A 123 10.94 -13.71 6.44
CA VAL A 123 11.37 -12.51 5.74
C VAL A 123 12.56 -11.99 6.53
N ALA A 124 13.77 -12.41 6.14
CA ALA A 124 14.98 -11.75 6.59
C ALA A 124 14.75 -10.25 6.37
N THR A 125 14.72 -9.51 7.47
CA THR A 125 14.41 -8.08 7.47
C THR A 125 15.63 -7.33 6.97
N THR A 126 16.11 -7.68 5.78
CA THR A 126 17.18 -6.96 5.12
C THR A 126 16.55 -5.72 4.49
N GLN A 127 16.79 -4.62 5.21
CA GLN A 127 16.74 -3.21 4.80
C GLN A 127 15.48 -2.43 5.19
N THR A 128 15.59 -1.75 6.34
CA THR A 128 14.87 -0.53 6.75
C THR A 128 15.46 0.75 6.15
N ALA A 129 16.38 0.65 5.18
CA ALA A 129 16.92 1.84 4.52
C ALA A 129 15.79 2.55 3.77
N PRO A 130 15.66 3.89 3.86
CA PRO A 130 14.67 4.64 3.10
C PRO A 130 14.96 4.48 1.61
N VAL A 131 14.20 3.60 0.95
CA VAL A 131 14.29 3.41 -0.50
C VAL A 131 13.63 4.63 -1.14
N LYS A 132 14.41 5.46 -1.84
CA LYS A 132 13.87 6.54 -2.67
C LYS A 132 12.82 5.95 -3.62
N PRO A 133 11.68 6.61 -3.87
CA PRO A 133 10.71 6.12 -4.84
C PRO A 133 11.39 5.90 -6.20
N PRO A 134 11.07 4.81 -6.91
CA PRO A 134 11.60 4.59 -8.26
C PRO A 134 11.13 5.72 -9.19
N GLN A 135 11.99 6.12 -10.12
CA GLN A 135 11.74 7.21 -11.06
C GLN A 135 10.78 6.77 -12.18
N ASP A 136 10.86 5.51 -12.59
CA ASP A 136 9.98 4.93 -13.60
C ASP A 136 9.57 3.48 -13.28
N ALA A 137 8.69 2.93 -14.13
CA ALA A 137 8.16 1.58 -13.96
C ALA A 137 9.21 0.48 -14.23
N LEU A 138 10.20 0.74 -15.09
CA LEU A 138 11.22 -0.24 -15.44
C LEU A 138 12.20 -0.39 -14.26
N GLU A 139 12.64 0.73 -13.68
CA GLU A 139 13.46 0.77 -12.48
C GLU A 139 12.73 0.12 -11.30
N ALA A 140 11.43 0.38 -11.14
CA ALA A 140 10.62 -0.28 -10.11
C ALA A 140 10.61 -1.80 -10.28
N PHE A 141 10.44 -2.28 -11.52
CA PHE A 141 10.46 -3.69 -11.86
C PHE A 141 11.85 -4.31 -11.63
N ASP A 142 12.92 -3.65 -12.05
CA ASP A 142 14.29 -4.13 -11.89
C ASP A 142 14.66 -4.27 -10.41
N ARG A 143 14.34 -3.25 -9.60
CA ARG A 143 14.54 -3.29 -8.15
C ARG A 143 13.77 -4.44 -7.50
N TRP A 144 12.48 -4.59 -7.82
CA TRP A 144 11.68 -5.70 -7.33
C TRP A 144 12.24 -7.06 -7.78
N SER A 145 12.61 -7.20 -9.05
CA SER A 145 13.10 -8.47 -9.62
C SER A 145 14.42 -8.90 -8.98
N ALA A 146 15.32 -7.95 -8.70
CA ALA A 146 16.58 -8.20 -8.00
C ALA A 146 16.32 -8.68 -6.57
N LEU A 147 15.42 -8.00 -5.84
CA LEU A 147 15.02 -8.40 -4.49
C LEU A 147 14.40 -9.79 -4.44
N ILE A 148 13.50 -10.11 -5.38
CA ILE A 148 12.87 -11.43 -5.46
C ILE A 148 13.90 -12.51 -5.79
N LYS A 149 14.80 -12.27 -6.77
CA LYS A 149 15.88 -13.20 -7.11
C LYS A 149 16.75 -13.50 -5.90
N GLN A 150 17.20 -12.47 -5.20
CA GLN A 150 18.01 -12.61 -3.98
C GLN A 150 17.28 -13.38 -2.88
N ARG A 151 16.01 -13.06 -2.61
CA ARG A 151 15.22 -13.79 -1.59
C ARG A 151 14.98 -15.24 -1.96
N SER A 152 14.85 -15.52 -3.25
CA SER A 152 14.52 -16.85 -3.75
C SER A 152 15.73 -17.76 -3.95
N SER A 153 16.97 -17.23 -3.93
CA SER A 153 18.18 -18.00 -4.21
C SER A 153 18.51 -19.03 -3.12
N GLU A 154 18.06 -18.81 -1.89
CA GLU A 154 18.27 -19.71 -0.75
C GLU A 154 17.23 -20.85 -0.68
N LEU A 155 16.19 -20.80 -1.53
CA LEU A 155 15.12 -21.79 -1.52
C LEU A 155 15.49 -23.01 -2.38
N PRO A 156 15.09 -24.22 -1.95
CA PRO A 156 15.23 -25.41 -2.78
C PRO A 156 14.38 -25.27 -4.04
N LYS A 157 14.83 -25.91 -5.12
CA LYS A 157 14.10 -25.93 -6.39
C LYS A 157 13.08 -27.06 -6.41
N CYS A 158 11.95 -26.80 -7.03
CA CYS A 158 10.96 -27.84 -7.32
C CYS A 158 11.47 -28.76 -8.45
N ASP A 159 11.41 -30.08 -8.26
CA ASP A 159 11.89 -31.07 -9.24
C ASP A 159 11.13 -31.05 -10.57
N ARG A 160 9.88 -30.56 -10.59
CA ARG A 160 9.05 -30.47 -11.81
C ARG A 160 9.36 -29.25 -12.69
N CYS A 161 9.33 -28.06 -12.11
CA CYS A 161 9.41 -26.79 -12.86
C CYS A 161 10.69 -26.00 -12.60
N GLY A 162 11.53 -26.43 -11.65
CA GLY A 162 12.74 -25.73 -11.25
C GLY A 162 12.51 -24.45 -10.46
N CYS A 163 11.25 -24.08 -10.15
CA CYS A 163 10.96 -22.86 -9.40
C CYS A 163 11.43 -22.97 -7.94
N PRO A 164 12.03 -21.90 -7.38
CA PRO A 164 12.39 -21.84 -5.97
C PRO A 164 11.12 -21.94 -5.11
N SER A 165 11.09 -22.91 -4.20
CA SER A 165 9.89 -23.30 -3.46
C SER A 165 10.21 -23.45 -1.97
N PRO A 166 9.29 -23.11 -1.05
CA PRO A 166 9.50 -23.34 0.38
C PRO A 166 9.71 -24.83 0.68
N GLN A 167 10.61 -25.14 1.62
CA GLN A 167 10.90 -26.51 2.04
C GLN A 167 9.63 -27.28 2.43
N GLY A 168 8.67 -26.64 3.11
CA GLY A 168 7.42 -27.30 3.48
C GLY A 168 6.50 -27.66 2.31
N GLU A 169 6.57 -26.94 1.18
CA GLU A 169 5.84 -27.36 -0.03
C GLU A 169 6.47 -28.61 -0.63
N ILE A 170 7.81 -28.64 -0.73
CA ILE A 170 8.55 -29.80 -1.23
C ILE A 170 8.34 -31.01 -0.31
N ALA A 171 8.46 -30.85 1.01
CA ALA A 171 8.22 -31.93 1.96
C ALA A 171 6.80 -32.50 1.89
N ARG A 172 5.80 -31.64 1.65
CA ARG A 172 4.38 -32.05 1.67
C ARG A 172 3.88 -32.59 0.34
N TRP A 173 4.29 -31.99 -0.78
CA TRP A 173 3.76 -32.31 -2.11
C TRP A 173 4.82 -32.84 -3.08
N GLN A 174 6.10 -32.88 -2.69
CA GLN A 174 7.24 -33.21 -3.55
C GLN A 174 7.36 -32.28 -4.77
N MET A 175 6.66 -31.15 -4.76
CA MET A 175 6.64 -30.14 -5.81
C MET A 175 6.08 -28.81 -5.29
N CYS A 176 6.25 -27.73 -6.06
CA CYS A 176 5.72 -26.42 -5.69
C CYS A 176 4.18 -26.37 -5.76
N ARG A 177 3.57 -25.40 -5.06
CA ARG A 177 2.12 -25.17 -5.04
C ARG A 177 1.51 -25.05 -6.45
N ALA A 178 2.20 -24.37 -7.37
CA ALA A 178 1.69 -24.19 -8.73
C ALA A 178 1.56 -25.54 -9.43
N CYS A 179 2.60 -26.38 -9.39
CA CYS A 179 2.54 -27.75 -9.92
C CYS A 179 1.47 -28.57 -9.18
N ALA A 180 1.44 -28.54 -7.84
CA ALA A 180 0.43 -29.26 -7.07
C ALA A 180 -1.01 -28.89 -7.49
N SER A 181 -1.29 -27.60 -7.71
CA SER A 181 -2.61 -27.14 -8.18
C SER A 181 -3.01 -27.65 -9.56
N GLN A 182 -2.03 -27.86 -10.44
CA GLN A 182 -2.30 -28.35 -11.79
C GLN A 182 -2.43 -29.87 -11.85
N TYR A 183 -1.74 -30.61 -10.98
CA TYR A 183 -1.61 -32.06 -11.09
C TYR A 183 -2.31 -32.85 -9.97
N LEU A 184 -2.46 -32.28 -8.77
CA LEU A 184 -3.08 -32.96 -7.63
C LEU A 184 -4.53 -32.53 -7.39
N PHE A 185 -4.88 -31.27 -7.71
CA PHE A 185 -6.17 -30.68 -7.37
C PHE A 185 -7.08 -30.39 -8.57
N ARG A 186 -6.62 -30.72 -9.79
CA ARG A 186 -7.45 -30.66 -10.99
C ARG A 186 -8.27 -31.95 -11.06
N GLN A 187 -9.49 -31.91 -10.51
CA GLN A 187 -10.57 -32.84 -10.84
C GLN A 187 -11.41 -32.24 -11.97
#